data_AF-A0A2S8GLS4-F1
#
_entry.id   AF-A0A2S8GLS4-F1
#
_cell.length_a   1.000
_cell.length_b   1.000
_cell.length_c   1.000
_cell.angle_alpha   90.00
_cell.angle_beta   90.00
_cell.angle_gamma   90.00
#
_symmetry.space_group_name_H-M   'P 1'
#
loop_
_entity.id
_entity.type
_entity.pdbx_description
1 polymer ?
#
loop_
_entity_poly.entity_id
_entity_poly.type
_entity_poly.pdbx_seq_one_letter_code
_entity_poly.pdbx_strand_id
1 'polypeptide(L)' 'MARFAILEVNDTLTIAQVTPGQLPEDTAREERGSLVDPSIYRSYDQACEVLHGMQRRDAERLGEHVGIA' A
#
# COMPACT_ATOMS: atom_id res chain seq x y z
N MET A 1 -6.42 17.21 -9.38
CA MET A 1 -5.15 16.57 -8.97
C MET A 1 -5.48 15.15 -8.53
N ALA A 2 -4.80 14.16 -9.08
CA ALA A 2 -4.97 12.77 -8.67
C ALA A 2 -4.43 12.56 -7.24
N ARG A 3 -5.06 11.65 -6.51
CA ARG A 3 -4.63 11.19 -5.19
C ARG A 3 -4.36 9.70 -5.25
N PHE A 4 -3.45 9.20 -4.43
CA PHE A 4 -3.05 7.79 -4.45
C PHE A 4 -3.10 7.21 -3.04
N ALA A 5 -3.43 5.93 -2.92
CA ALA A 5 -3.42 5.18 -1.67
C ALA A 5 -2.71 3.85 -1.87
N ILE A 6 -2.10 3.34 -0.81
CA ILE A 6 -1.49 2.00 -0.81
C ILE A 6 -2.51 1.03 -0.25
N LEU A 7 -2.79 0.01 -1.03
CA LEU A 7 -3.77 -1.03 -0.77
C LEU A 7 -3.10 -2.39 -0.79
N GLU A 8 -3.72 -3.37 -0.17
CA GLU A 8 -3.38 -4.78 -0.34
C GLU A 8 -4.50 -5.47 -1.13
N VAL A 9 -4.15 -6.05 -2.27
CA VAL A 9 -5.07 -6.78 -3.14
C VAL A 9 -4.45 -8.14 -3.42
N ASN A 10 -5.17 -9.23 -3.10
CA ASN A 10 -4.66 -10.60 -3.21
C ASN A 10 -3.27 -10.78 -2.55
N ASP A 11 -3.13 -10.36 -1.29
CA ASP A 11 -1.88 -10.45 -0.52
C ASP A 11 -0.69 -9.71 -1.15
N THR A 12 -0.96 -8.77 -2.07
CA THR A 12 0.06 -7.95 -2.73
C THR A 12 -0.21 -6.47 -2.52
N LEU A 13 0.80 -5.76 -2.00
CA LEU A 13 0.76 -4.31 -1.87
C LEU A 13 0.75 -3.66 -3.27
N THR A 14 -0.22 -2.77 -3.50
CA THR A 14 -0.40 -2.03 -4.75
C THR A 14 -0.77 -0.58 -4.49
N ILE A 15 -0.60 0.28 -5.50
CA ILE A 15 -0.97 1.69 -5.44
C ILE A 15 -2.21 1.87 -6.32
N ALA A 16 -3.29 2.36 -5.72
CA ALA A 16 -4.50 2.72 -6.44
C ALA A 16 -4.70 4.23 -6.49
N GLN A 17 -5.29 4.70 -7.58
CA GLN A 17 -5.73 6.08 -7.70
C GLN A 17 -7.06 6.26 -6.97
N VAL A 18 -7.10 7.21 -6.04
CA VAL A 18 -8.31 7.56 -5.29
C VAL A 18 -9.08 8.62 -6.07
N THR A 19 -10.34 8.30 -6.39
CA THR A 19 -11.27 9.23 -7.03
C THR A 19 -11.46 10.47 -6.17
N PRO A 20 -11.46 11.70 -6.74
CA PRO A 20 -11.76 12.90 -5.98
C PRO A 20 -13.11 12.83 -5.28
N GLY A 21 -13.13 13.04 -3.96
CA GLY A 21 -14.34 12.96 -3.15
C GLY A 21 -14.64 11.58 -2.56
N GLN A 22 -13.88 10.56 -2.96
CA GLN A 22 -13.96 9.21 -2.41
C GLN A 22 -12.92 9.00 -1.29
N LEU A 23 -13.24 8.14 -0.33
CA LEU A 23 -12.31 7.72 0.71
C LEU A 23 -11.40 6.59 0.18
N PRO A 24 -10.13 6.52 0.63
CA PRO A 24 -9.23 5.41 0.28
C PRO A 24 -9.80 4.03 0.63
N GLU A 25 -10.58 3.94 1.70
CA GLU A 25 -11.26 2.73 2.16
C GLU A 25 -12.29 2.23 1.15
N ASP A 26 -13.02 3.15 0.51
CA ASP A 26 -13.98 2.80 -0.52
C ASP A 26 -13.26 2.31 -1.77
N THR A 27 -12.15 2.96 -2.15
CA THR A 27 -11.31 2.52 -3.28
C THR A 27 -10.73 1.11 -3.01
N ALA A 28 -10.29 0.84 -1.78
CA ALA A 28 -9.88 -0.50 -1.38
C ALA A 28 -10.99 -1.53 -1.56
N ARG A 29 -12.22 -1.19 -1.13
CA ARG A 29 -13.38 -2.06 -1.24
C ARG A 29 -13.75 -2.34 -2.70
N GLU A 30 -13.66 -1.34 -3.58
CA GLU A 30 -13.91 -1.51 -5.02
C GLU A 30 -12.89 -2.46 -5.68
N GLU A 31 -11.62 -2.33 -5.32
CA GLU A 31 -10.53 -3.19 -5.79
C GLU A 31 -10.53 -4.59 -5.14
N ARG A 32 -11.54 -4.88 -4.30
CA ARG A 32 -11.62 -6.10 -3.47
C ARG A 32 -10.37 -6.32 -2.60
N GLY A 33 -9.72 -5.23 -2.21
CA GLY A 33 -8.57 -5.21 -1.34
C GLY A 33 -8.89 -4.69 0.06
N SER A 34 -7.82 -4.47 0.81
CA SER A 34 -7.84 -3.82 2.11
C SER A 34 -6.95 -2.58 2.10
N LEU A 35 -7.40 -1.52 2.77
CA LEU A 35 -6.57 -0.33 2.98
C LEU A 35 -5.53 -0.67 4.05
N VAL A 36 -4.26 -0.68 3.66
CA VAL A 36 -3.14 -0.96 4.58
C VAL A 36 -2.50 0.31 5.12
N ASP A 37 -2.60 1.41 4.36
CA ASP A 37 -2.08 2.71 4.76
C ASP A 37 -3.20 3.76 4.68
N PRO A 38 -3.53 4.42 5.80
CA PRO A 38 -4.60 5.42 5.83
C PRO A 38 -4.18 6.76 5.18
N SER A 39 -2.93 6.91 4.76
CA SER A 39 -2.41 8.14 4.15
C SER A 39 -2.82 8.23 2.68
N ILE A 40 -2.94 9.47 2.23
CA ILE A 40 -3.21 9.78 0.82
C ILE A 40 -2.05 10.56 0.24
N TYR A 41 -1.46 10.03 -0.82
CA TYR A 41 -0.31 10.59 -1.49
C TYR A 41 -0.74 11.51 -2.64
N ARG A 42 0.04 12.57 -2.85
CA ARG A 42 -0.24 13.58 -3.89
C ARG A 42 0.33 13.19 -5.26
N SER A 43 1.26 12.24 -5.28
CA SER A 43 1.91 11.72 -6.49
C SER A 43 2.10 10.21 -6.36
N TYR A 44 2.14 9.54 -7.51
CA TYR A 44 2.42 8.10 -7.59
C TYR A 44 3.82 7.79 -7.05
N ASP A 45 4.80 8.64 -7.36
CA ASP A 45 6.19 8.49 -6.92
C ASP A 45 6.32 8.44 -5.39
N GLN A 46 5.60 9.35 -4.69
CA GLN A 46 5.56 9.36 -3.23
C GLN A 46 4.94 8.09 -2.65
N ALA A 47 3.89 7.55 -3.28
CA ALA A 47 3.30 6.29 -2.88
C ALA A 47 4.25 5.11 -3.13
N CYS A 48 5.03 5.12 -4.22
CA CYS A 48 6.05 4.11 -4.50
C CYS A 48 7.15 4.09 -3.44
N GLU A 49 7.66 5.24 -3.03
CA GLU A 49 8.69 5.32 -1.97
C GLU A 49 8.21 4.64 -0.68
N VAL A 50 6.97 4.92 -0.28
CA VAL A 50 6.38 4.33 0.94
C VAL A 50 6.11 2.84 0.75
N LEU A 51 5.56 2.42 -0.40
CA LEU A 51 5.29 1.02 -0.71
C LEU A 51 6.58 0.19 -0.70
N HIS A 52 7.67 0.69 -1.33
CA HIS A 52 8.98 0.05 -1.28
C HIS A 52 9.50 -0.05 0.16
N GLY A 53 9.29 0.99 0.98
CA GLY A 53 9.63 0.97 2.40
C GLY A 53 8.81 -0.02 3.24
N MET A 54 7.55 -0.29 2.85
CA MET A 54 6.71 -1.32 3.48
C MET A 54 7.20 -2.72 3.09
N GLN A 55 7.42 -2.96 1.80
CA GLN A 55 7.90 -4.25 1.28
C GLN A 55 9.28 -4.62 1.86
N ARG A 56 10.18 -3.64 2.02
CA ARG A 56 11.47 -3.87 2.67
C ARG A 56 11.33 -4.32 4.12
N ARG A 57 10.48 -3.64 4.90
CA ARG A 57 10.23 -3.99 6.30
C ARG A 57 9.57 -5.36 6.45
N ASP A 58 8.70 -5.72 5.50
CA ASP A 58 8.07 -7.04 5.47
C ASP A 58 9.09 -8.13 5.12
N ALA A 59 9.94 -7.89 4.13
CA ALA A 59 11.06 -8.77 3.78
C ALA A 59 12.06 -8.93 4.94
N GLU A 60 12.35 -7.87 5.69
CA GLU A 60 13.20 -7.92 6.89
C GLU A 60 12.56 -8.79 7.98
N ARG A 61 11.24 -8.68 8.22
CA ARG A 61 10.53 -9.53 9.20
C ARG A 61 10.50 -11.01 8.81
N LEU A 62 10.38 -11.31 7.52
CA LEU A 62 10.39 -12.68 7.00
C LEU A 62 11.81 -13.26 6.99
N GLY A 63 12.81 -12.43 6.69
CA GLY A 63 14.23 -12.81 6.74
C GLY A 63 14.75 -13.06 8.16
N GLU A 64 14.23 -12.34 9.17
CA GLU A 64 14.65 -12.47 10.57
C GLU A 64 14.21 -13.81 11.21
N HIS A 65 13.27 -14.55 10.61
CA HIS A 65 12.85 -15.88 11.10
C HIS A 65 13.64 -17.07 10.52
N VAL A 66 14.57 -16.86 9.56
CA VAL A 66 15.29 -17.97 8.88
C VAL A 66 16.76 -18.09 9.31
N GLY A 67 17.21 -17.29 10.28
CA GLY A 67 18.64 -17.09 10.55
C GLY A 67 19.19 -17.52 11.91
N ILE A 68 18.55 -18.43 12.66
CA ILE A 68 19.19 -19.01 13.86
C ILE A 68 18.69 -20.45 14.11
N ALA A 69 19.39 -21.43 13.54
CA ALA A 69 19.45 -22.80 14.02
C ALA A 69 20.77 -23.43 13.56
#